data_AF-A0A449BRW0-F1
#
_entry.id   AF-A0A449BRW0-F1
#
_cell.length_a   1.000
_cell.length_b   1.000
_cell.length_c   1.000
_cell.angle_alpha   90.00
_cell.angle_beta   90.00
_cell.angle_gamma   90.00
#
_symmetry.space_group_name_H-M   'P 1'
#
loop_
_entity.id
_entity.type
_entity.pdbx_description
1 polymer ?
#
loop_
_entity_poly.entity_id
_entity_poly.type
_entity_poly.pdbx_seq_one_letter_code
_entity_poly.pdbx_strand_id
1 'polypeptide(L)'
;MQYNLILNKINTNYVVDPYVSMLYIKRAYKYLHFLKKNNGNIVILGNKYNEIKLENYFENKIDHKQLCDLNFLTNSTKKYDLLICTDIPLYYTYIKNIFIPKMFVGHGSEFVKNKNYLHIFDYFIPLTNKKLDIHLHYILQKRYLSSP
;
A
#
# COMPACT_ATOMS: atom_id res chain seq x y z
N MET A 1 -10.26 -7.35 6.13
CA MET A 1 -10.42 -5.88 6.15
C MET A 1 -11.87 -5.52 5.83
N GLN A 2 -12.51 -4.65 6.62
CA GLN A 2 -13.85 -4.14 6.34
C GLN A 2 -13.74 -2.68 5.88
N TYR A 3 -14.14 -2.41 4.64
CA TYR A 3 -14.06 -1.07 4.04
C TYR A 3 -15.48 -0.60 3.71
N ASN A 4 -15.95 0.42 4.43
CA ASN A 4 -17.30 0.93 4.26
C ASN A 4 -17.36 1.82 3.02
N LEU A 5 -18.28 1.48 2.14
CA LEU A 5 -18.52 2.23 0.92
C LEU A 5 -19.98 2.64 0.92
N ILE A 6 -20.18 3.93 0.73
CA ILE A 6 -21.49 4.53 0.60
C ILE A 6 -21.81 4.50 -0.88
N LEU A 7 -22.85 3.75 -1.23
CA LEU A 7 -23.37 3.69 -2.59
C LEU A 7 -23.96 5.06 -2.92
N ASN A 8 -23.44 5.71 -3.95
CA ASN A 8 -23.99 6.97 -4.39
C ASN A 8 -25.28 6.68 -5.17
N LYS A 9 -26.38 7.36 -4.81
CA LYS A 9 -27.67 7.17 -5.51
C LYS A 9 -27.67 7.70 -6.94
N ILE A 10 -26.69 8.54 -7.30
CA ILE A 10 -26.67 9.28 -8.56
C ILE A 10 -25.67 8.68 -9.57
N ASN A 11 -24.65 7.94 -9.13
CA ASN A 11 -23.67 7.32 -10.02
C ASN A 11 -23.25 5.92 -9.55
N THR A 12 -22.65 5.15 -10.45
CA THR A 12 -22.05 3.84 -10.13
C THR A 12 -20.74 3.93 -9.34
N ASN A 13 -20.35 5.14 -8.91
CA ASN A 13 -19.13 5.34 -8.16
C ASN A 13 -19.38 5.09 -6.68
N TYR A 14 -18.48 4.32 -6.08
CA TYR A 14 -18.48 4.09 -4.65
C TYR A 14 -17.86 5.30 -3.95
N VAL A 15 -18.60 5.90 -3.02
CA VAL A 15 -18.02 6.90 -2.13
C VAL A 15 -17.39 6.15 -0.96
N VAL A 16 -16.10 6.37 -0.81
CA VAL A 16 -15.32 5.82 0.28
C VAL A 16 -15.69 6.53 1.58
N ASP A 17 -15.95 5.77 2.65
CA ASP A 17 -16.07 6.35 3.99
C ASP A 17 -14.73 7.00 4.40
N PRO A 18 -14.68 8.34 4.59
CA PRO A 18 -13.45 9.04 4.90
C PRO A 18 -12.90 8.67 6.29
N TYR A 19 -13.76 8.31 7.25
CA TYR A 19 -13.32 7.91 8.58
C TYR A 19 -12.58 6.57 8.54
N VAL A 20 -13.16 5.60 7.83
CA VAL A 20 -12.56 4.29 7.63
C VAL A 20 -11.24 4.42 6.87
N SER A 21 -11.19 5.28 5.85
CA SER A 21 -9.95 5.54 5.11
C SER A 21 -8.85 6.13 5.98
N MET A 22 -9.19 7.11 6.82
CA MET A 22 -8.24 7.72 7.74
C MET A 22 -7.70 6.70 8.76
N LEU A 23 -8.53 5.75 9.20
CA LEU A 23 -8.08 4.64 10.05
C LEU A 23 -7.08 3.72 9.34
N TYR A 24 -7.35 3.33 8.10
CA TYR A 24 -6.44 2.50 7.30
C TYR A 24 -5.10 3.20 7.06
N ILE A 25 -5.15 4.47 6.65
CA ILE A 25 -3.98 5.32 6.47
C ILE A 25 -3.18 5.41 7.78
N LYS A 26 -3.81 5.74 8.90
CA LYS A 26 -3.13 5.85 10.20
C LYS A 26 -2.43 4.55 10.59
N ARG A 27 -3.07 3.39 10.38
CA ARG A 27 -2.49 2.07 10.68
C ARG A 27 -1.29 1.77 9.79
N ALA A 28 -1.43 1.97 8.48
CA ALA A 28 -0.35 1.77 7.52
C ALA A 28 0.85 2.65 7.85
N TYR A 29 0.64 3.96 8.06
CA TYR A 29 1.73 4.89 8.38
C TYR A 29 2.40 4.62 9.73
N LYS A 30 1.65 4.19 10.74
CA LYS A 30 2.24 3.78 12.02
C LYS A 30 3.16 2.57 11.84
N TYR A 31 2.75 1.59 11.04
CA TYR A 31 3.57 0.42 10.73
C TYR A 31 4.83 0.81 9.94
N LEU A 32 4.69 1.67 8.93
CA LEU A 32 5.82 2.21 8.17
C LEU A 32 6.82 2.98 9.06
N HIS A 33 6.33 3.75 10.04
CA HIS A 33 7.19 4.42 11.02
C HIS A 33 8.00 3.40 11.86
N PHE A 34 7.36 2.32 12.32
CA PHE A 34 8.07 1.26 13.04
C PHE A 34 9.12 0.57 12.18
N LEU A 35 8.80 0.26 10.92
CA LEU A 35 9.77 -0.31 9.97
C LEU A 35 10.97 0.62 9.77
N LYS A 36 10.73 1.92 9.60
CA LYS A 36 11.79 2.91 9.49
C LYS A 36 12.70 2.90 10.72
N LYS A 37 12.13 2.94 11.93
CA LYS A 37 12.89 2.91 13.19
C LYS A 37 13.73 1.63 13.35
N ASN A 38 13.26 0.52 12.82
CA ASN A 38 13.92 -0.78 12.88
C ASN A 38 14.77 -1.09 11.65
N ASN A 39 15.04 -0.12 10.78
CA ASN A 39 15.89 -0.29 9.60
C ASN A 39 15.40 -1.35 8.60
N GLY A 40 14.07 -1.54 8.50
CA GLY A 40 13.45 -2.56 7.67
C GLY A 40 13.58 -2.31 6.16
N ASN A 41 13.61 -3.40 5.40
CA ASN A 41 13.72 -3.39 3.94
C ASN A 41 12.34 -3.54 3.29
N ILE A 42 12.06 -2.76 2.25
CA ILE A 42 10.75 -2.72 1.60
C ILE A 42 10.90 -3.04 0.12
N VAL A 43 9.95 -3.81 -0.42
CA VAL A 43 9.84 -4.02 -1.88
C VAL A 43 8.50 -3.52 -2.38
N ILE A 44 8.53 -2.77 -3.48
CA ILE A 44 7.35 -2.29 -4.19
C ILE A 44 7.17 -3.10 -5.46
N LEU A 45 5.97 -3.67 -5.64
CA LEU A 45 5.55 -4.42 -6.82
C LEU A 45 4.46 -3.66 -7.58
N GLY A 46 4.77 -3.35 -8.84
CA GLY A 46 3.88 -2.65 -9.75
C GLY A 46 4.32 -1.23 -10.05
N ASN A 47 3.80 -0.68 -11.16
CA ASN A 47 4.18 0.63 -11.68
C ASN A 47 3.01 1.64 -11.62
N LYS A 48 1.92 1.27 -10.94
CA LYS A 48 0.79 2.17 -10.71
C LYS A 48 1.14 3.13 -9.58
N TYR A 49 0.70 4.38 -9.72
CA TYR A 49 0.81 5.42 -8.69
C TYR A 49 2.24 5.89 -8.35
N ASN A 50 3.17 5.89 -9.32
CA ASN A 50 4.55 6.41 -9.17
C ASN A 50 4.64 7.86 -8.65
N GLU A 51 3.54 8.61 -8.71
CA GLU A 51 3.43 9.97 -8.20
C GLU A 51 3.49 10.03 -6.67
N ILE A 52 3.03 8.97 -6.01
CA ILE A 52 3.22 8.76 -4.59
C ILE A 52 4.61 8.16 -4.47
N LYS A 53 5.63 9.03 -4.44
CA LYS A 53 7.02 8.63 -4.23
C LYS A 53 7.20 8.08 -2.81
N LEU A 54 6.71 6.87 -2.58
CA LEU A 54 6.93 6.09 -1.37
C LEU A 54 8.44 5.92 -1.12
N GLU A 55 9.21 5.96 -2.19
CA GLU A 55 10.67 6.00 -2.25
C GLU A 55 11.28 7.14 -1.43
N ASN A 56 10.67 8.33 -1.46
CA ASN A 56 11.15 9.48 -0.70
C ASN A 56 10.94 9.33 0.81
N TYR A 57 10.23 8.30 1.25
CA TYR A 57 9.85 8.10 2.65
C TYR A 57 10.82 7.19 3.42
N PHE A 58 11.61 6.37 2.72
CA PHE A 58 12.60 5.49 3.35
C PHE A 58 13.95 5.65 2.66
N GLU A 59 14.99 5.98 3.43
CA GLU A 59 16.34 6.16 2.92
C GLU A 59 16.86 4.84 2.33
N ASN A 60 17.01 4.81 1.00
CA ASN A 60 17.80 3.87 0.18
C ASN A 60 17.53 2.36 0.31
N LYS A 61 16.55 1.91 1.09
CA LYS A 61 16.22 0.47 1.33
C LYS A 61 14.95 -0.01 0.64
N ILE A 62 14.63 0.60 -0.50
CA ILE A 62 13.43 0.29 -1.26
C ILE A 62 13.86 -0.25 -2.61
N ASP A 63 13.46 -1.49 -2.88
CA ASP A 63 13.60 -2.05 -4.21
C ASP A 63 12.27 -1.93 -4.94
N HIS A 64 12.30 -1.32 -6.12
CA HIS A 64 11.15 -1.27 -7.01
C HIS A 64 11.25 -2.37 -8.06
N LYS A 65 10.23 -3.22 -8.17
CA LYS A 65 10.19 -4.30 -9.16
C LYS A 65 8.89 -4.28 -9.95
N GLN A 66 9.04 -4.16 -11.27
CA GLN A 66 7.91 -4.28 -12.21
C GLN A 66 7.67 -5.74 -12.59
N LEU A 67 8.73 -6.55 -12.67
CA LEU A 67 8.66 -7.98 -12.98
C LEU A 67 8.90 -8.82 -11.73
N CYS A 68 8.09 -9.87 -11.57
CA CYS A 68 8.26 -10.86 -10.50
C CYS A 68 9.08 -12.04 -11.02
N ASP A 69 10.40 -11.99 -10.83
CA ASP A 69 11.27 -13.11 -11.17
C ASP A 69 11.23 -14.21 -10.10
N LEU A 70 11.53 -15.45 -10.48
CA LEU A 70 11.66 -16.58 -9.55
C LEU A 70 12.66 -16.29 -8.42
N ASN A 71 13.78 -15.64 -8.74
CA ASN A 71 14.80 -15.24 -7.75
C ASN A 71 14.28 -14.25 -6.72
N PHE A 72 13.31 -13.41 -7.09
CA PHE A 72 12.66 -12.50 -6.14
C PHE A 72 11.75 -13.29 -5.19
N LEU A 73 10.91 -14.18 -5.75
CA LEU A 73 9.96 -14.95 -4.94
C LEU A 73 10.66 -15.81 -3.89
N THR A 74 11.75 -16.48 -4.26
CA THR A 74 12.51 -17.36 -3.35
C THR A 74 13.26 -16.61 -2.25
N ASN A 75 13.74 -15.39 -2.51
CA ASN A 75 14.52 -14.61 -1.54
C ASN A 75 13.72 -13.53 -0.82
N SER A 76 12.46 -13.32 -1.22
CA SER A 76 11.62 -12.22 -0.73
C SER A 76 11.50 -12.19 0.80
N THR A 77 11.28 -13.35 1.42
CA THR A 77 11.12 -13.49 2.87
C THR A 77 12.40 -13.26 3.68
N LYS A 78 13.58 -13.42 3.06
CA LYS A 78 14.87 -13.20 3.71
C LYS A 78 15.36 -11.76 3.57
N LYS A 79 14.99 -11.11 2.47
CA LYS A 79 15.53 -9.79 2.11
C LYS A 79 14.62 -8.63 2.53
N TYR A 80 13.30 -8.83 2.54
CA TYR A 80 12.33 -7.76 2.77
C TYR A 80 11.42 -8.03 3.96
N ASP A 81 11.10 -6.97 4.69
CA ASP A 81 10.20 -6.97 5.84
C ASP A 81 8.77 -6.54 5.46
N LEU A 82 8.60 -5.89 4.31
CA LEU A 82 7.31 -5.44 3.79
C LEU A 82 7.27 -5.52 2.26
N LEU A 83 6.15 -6.02 1.75
CA LEU A 83 5.80 -5.98 0.33
C LEU A 83 4.64 -5.02 0.11
N ILE A 84 4.86 -4.02 -0.74
CA ILE A 84 3.84 -3.08 -1.19
C ILE A 84 3.41 -3.49 -2.60
N CYS A 85 2.11 -3.66 -2.82
CA CYS A 85 1.54 -3.97 -4.12
C CYS A 85 0.65 -2.82 -4.59
N THR A 86 0.84 -2.38 -5.82
CA THR A 86 0.03 -1.34 -6.47
C THR A 86 -0.95 -1.90 -7.50
N ASP A 87 -0.81 -3.17 -7.90
CA ASP A 87 -1.71 -3.81 -8.87
C ASP A 87 -2.08 -5.25 -8.50
N ILE A 88 -3.22 -5.42 -7.83
CA ILE A 88 -3.61 -6.72 -7.26
C ILE A 88 -3.76 -7.82 -8.32
N PRO A 89 -4.55 -7.65 -9.41
CA PRO A 89 -4.82 -8.74 -10.34
C PRO A 89 -3.55 -9.29 -11.00
N LEU A 90 -2.57 -8.42 -11.25
CA LEU A 90 -1.35 -8.79 -11.94
C LEU A 90 -0.39 -9.55 -11.01
N TYR A 91 -0.31 -9.16 -9.74
CA TYR A 91 0.67 -9.72 -8.81
C TYR A 91 0.13 -10.81 -7.87
N TYR A 92 -1.19 -10.92 -7.70
CA TYR A 92 -1.83 -11.80 -6.69
C TYR A 92 -1.29 -13.24 -6.71
N THR A 93 -1.18 -13.84 -7.90
CA THR A 93 -0.72 -15.23 -8.08
C THR A 93 0.69 -15.45 -7.57
N TYR A 94 1.55 -14.44 -7.65
CA TYR A 94 2.95 -14.48 -7.21
C TYR A 94 3.08 -14.22 -5.72
N ILE A 95 2.31 -13.28 -5.17
CA ILE A 95 2.49 -12.79 -3.79
C ILE A 95 1.70 -13.57 -2.75
N LYS A 96 0.70 -14.36 -3.14
CA LYS A 96 -0.16 -15.11 -2.21
C LYS A 96 0.61 -16.04 -1.27
N ASN A 97 1.75 -16.58 -1.73
CA ASN A 97 2.57 -17.54 -0.99
C ASN A 97 3.80 -16.91 -0.33
N ILE A 98 3.91 -15.58 -0.30
CA ILE A 98 5.01 -14.88 0.37
C ILE A 98 4.59 -14.58 1.81
N PHE A 99 5.37 -15.06 2.78
CA PHE A 99 5.05 -14.94 4.21
C PHE A 99 5.69 -13.72 4.87
N ILE A 100 5.52 -12.56 4.25
CA ILE A 100 5.84 -11.25 4.87
C ILE A 100 4.59 -10.37 4.89
N PRO A 101 4.55 -9.35 5.76
CA PRO A 101 3.49 -8.34 5.76
C PRO A 101 3.30 -7.73 4.37
N LYS A 102 2.04 -7.65 3.93
CA LYS A 102 1.67 -7.12 2.61
C LYS A 102 0.80 -5.88 2.77
N MET A 103 1.11 -4.86 1.99
CA MET A 103 0.38 -3.61 1.94
C MET A 103 -0.14 -3.37 0.52
N PHE A 104 -1.44 -3.11 0.41
CA PHE A 104 -2.04 -2.69 -0.84
C PHE A 104 -2.12 -1.16 -0.90
N VAL A 105 -1.81 -0.57 -2.05
CA VAL A 105 -1.97 0.87 -2.32
C VAL A 105 -2.85 0.99 -3.55
N GLY A 106 -3.98 1.67 -3.44
CA GLY A 106 -4.89 1.84 -4.58
C GLY A 106 -6.20 2.52 -4.22
N HIS A 107 -7.04 2.76 -5.23
CA HIS A 107 -8.32 3.42 -5.00
C HIS A 107 -9.32 2.51 -4.29
N GLY A 108 -10.26 3.12 -3.56
CA GLY A 108 -11.36 2.38 -2.93
C GLY A 108 -12.21 1.59 -3.94
N SER A 109 -12.31 2.06 -5.19
CA SER A 109 -12.99 1.31 -6.27
C SER A 109 -12.25 0.03 -6.67
N GLU A 110 -10.92 0.05 -6.68
CA GLU A 110 -10.10 -1.15 -6.94
C GLU A 110 -10.21 -2.15 -5.80
N PHE A 111 -10.24 -1.66 -4.56
CA PHE A 111 -10.51 -2.48 -3.37
C PHE A 111 -11.83 -3.25 -3.53
N VAL A 112 -12.89 -2.62 -4.06
CA VAL A 112 -14.18 -3.29 -4.30
C VAL A 112 -14.10 -4.35 -5.39
N LYS A 113 -13.56 -3.97 -6.53
CA LYS A 113 -13.47 -4.86 -7.70
C LYS A 113 -12.66 -6.11 -7.37
N ASN A 114 -11.66 -5.96 -6.51
CA ASN A 114 -10.68 -7.00 -6.18
C ASN A 114 -10.90 -7.61 -4.79
N LYS A 115 -12.11 -7.52 -4.19
CA LYS A 115 -12.40 -7.98 -2.82
C LYS A 115 -11.91 -9.41 -2.53
N ASN A 116 -12.04 -10.30 -3.50
CA ASN A 116 -11.65 -11.71 -3.37
C ASN A 116 -10.15 -11.89 -3.12
N TYR A 117 -9.32 -10.94 -3.54
CA TYR A 117 -7.87 -11.00 -3.40
C TYR A 117 -7.35 -10.30 -2.15
N LEU A 118 -8.20 -9.56 -1.43
CA LEU A 118 -7.74 -8.69 -0.34
C LEU A 118 -7.33 -9.44 0.94
N HIS A 119 -7.68 -10.71 1.07
CA HIS A 119 -7.40 -11.51 2.26
C HIS A 119 -5.91 -11.73 2.52
N ILE A 120 -5.05 -11.57 1.50
CA ILE A 120 -3.59 -11.73 1.64
C ILE A 120 -2.89 -10.46 2.17
N PHE A 121 -3.58 -9.32 2.17
CA PHE A 121 -3.02 -8.04 2.58
C PHE A 121 -3.34 -7.75 4.05
N ASP A 122 -2.34 -7.20 4.75
CA ASP A 122 -2.45 -6.82 6.16
C ASP A 122 -2.82 -5.34 6.30
N TYR A 123 -2.29 -4.52 5.39
CA TYR A 123 -2.48 -3.06 5.38
C TYR A 123 -3.03 -2.59 4.04
N PHE A 124 -3.75 -1.47 4.08
CA PHE A 124 -4.28 -0.79 2.91
C PHE A 124 -4.03 0.71 3.02
N ILE A 125 -3.52 1.31 1.95
CA ILE A 125 -3.45 2.76 1.76
C ILE A 125 -4.46 3.14 0.68
N PRO A 126 -5.63 3.66 1.07
CA PRO A 126 -6.63 4.12 0.13
C PRO A 126 -6.21 5.42 -0.55
N LEU A 127 -6.34 5.45 -1.87
CA LEU A 127 -6.15 6.64 -2.70
C LEU A 127 -7.50 7.26 -3.04
N THR A 128 -7.58 8.58 -2.99
CA THR A 128 -8.81 9.35 -3.19
C THR A 128 -8.74 10.17 -4.46
N ASN A 129 -7.98 11.25 -4.45
CA ASN A 129 -7.73 12.13 -5.59
C ASN A 129 -6.26 12.50 -5.56
N LYS A 130 -5.59 12.35 -6.71
CA LYS A 130 -4.18 12.67 -6.94
C LYS A 130 -3.69 13.91 -6.17
N LYS A 131 -4.40 15.05 -6.25
CA LYS A 131 -3.96 16.29 -5.58
C LYS A 131 -4.05 16.20 -4.05
N LEU A 132 -5.14 15.63 -3.53
CA LEU A 132 -5.34 15.46 -2.09
C LEU A 132 -4.39 14.40 -1.52
N ASP A 133 -4.20 13.30 -2.25
CA ASP A 133 -3.32 12.20 -1.85
C ASP A 133 -1.89 12.71 -1.72
N ILE A 134 -1.38 13.48 -2.69
CA ILE A 134 -0.04 14.09 -2.62
C ILE A 134 0.12 14.93 -1.34
N HIS A 135 -0.83 15.83 -1.05
CA HIS A 135 -0.75 16.69 0.13
C HIS A 135 -0.89 15.91 1.44
N LEU A 136 -1.81 14.95 1.49
CA LEU A 136 -2.06 14.14 2.68
C LEU A 136 -0.87 13.24 2.99
N HIS A 137 -0.31 12.57 1.98
CA HIS A 137 0.89 11.75 2.13
C HIS A 137 2.11 12.61 2.53
N TYR A 138 2.24 13.83 2.01
CA TYR A 138 3.27 14.78 2.45
C TYR A 138 3.12 15.18 3.93
N ILE A 139 1.91 15.51 4.38
CA ILE A 139 1.66 15.87 5.79
C ILE A 139 1.93 14.68 6.72
N LEU A 140 1.50 13.47 6.33
CA LEU A 140 1.70 12.27 7.12
C LEU A 140 3.16 11.84 7.17
N GLN A 141 3.88 11.98 6.06
CA GLN A 141 5.33 11.85 6.04
C GLN A 141 5.94 12.81 7.07
N LYS A 142 5.54 14.10 7.03
CA LYS A 142 6.07 15.09 7.96
C LYS A 142 5.85 14.71 9.43
N ARG A 143 4.69 14.14 9.73
CA ARG A 143 4.28 13.80 11.10
C ARG A 143 4.92 12.52 11.62
N TYR A 144 5.01 11.49 10.78
CA TYR A 144 5.40 10.15 11.22
C TYR A 144 6.82 9.78 10.80
N LEU A 145 7.41 10.41 9.79
CA LEU A 145 8.68 9.97 9.20
C LEU A 145 9.78 11.03 9.27
N SER A 146 9.49 12.26 9.68
CA SER A 146 10.50 13.34 9.84
C SER A 146 11.21 13.39 11.18
N SER A 147 10.77 12.58 12.15
CA SER A 147 11.47 12.47 13.43
C SER A 147 12.65 11.51 13.26
N PRO A 148 13.85 11.86 13.77
CA PRO A 148 15.01 10.97 13.79
C PRO A 148 14.76 9.71 14.62
#